data_AF-A0A5D2CVT7-F1
#
_entry.id   AF-A0A5D2CVT7-F1
#
_cell.length_a   1.000
_cell.length_b   1.000
_cell.length_c   1.000
_cell.angle_alpha   90.00
_cell.angle_beta   90.00
_cell.angle_gamma   90.00
#
_symmetry.space_group_name_H-M   'P 1'
#
loop_
_entity.id
_entity.type
_entity.pdbx_description
1 polymer ?
#
loop_
_entity_poly.entity_id
_entity_poly.type
_entity_poly.pdbx_seq_one_letter_code
_entity_poly.pdbx_strand_id
1 'polypeptide(L)'
;MSGSESDVDEYDYSNNKISDTSAAEARRGKDIQGRPWDQLSITREKYRQTRLEQYKNYEDIPHSGEVSGKDCKITKKGASYYDFRLNSRSVKPPILHFQLRNLVWATSKHDVYLMSQFSVMHWSSLTHKKSKILNVSGHVAPSEKHPGSLMEGFTQTQVSTLAVKDKLLVAGGFQGELICKHLDRPGISFCFRTTYDDNAITNSVEIYVTPSGAVHFTASNNDCGVRDFDMEKYQLSKHFHFLWPVNHTSLSPDGKLLIIVGDNPDIMLVDSDTGETVMPLRGHLDFSFASAWHPDGVTFATGNQDKTCRIWDVRNLSKSIAVLKGNLGAIRSIRYTSDGKYMAMAEPADFVHVYDVKSGYENEQEIDFFGEISGLSFSPDTESLFIGVWDRTYGSLLEYGRISDIC
;
A
#
# COMPACT_ATOMS: atom_id res chain seq x y z
N MET A 1 31.99 -27.46 26.09
CA MET A 1 32.07 -28.16 24.80
C MET A 1 31.46 -27.22 23.77
N SER A 2 32.32 -26.45 23.13
CA SER A 2 32.00 -25.46 22.10
C SER A 2 31.91 -26.17 20.75
N GLY A 3 30.71 -26.22 20.18
CA GLY A 3 30.45 -26.67 18.82
C GLY A 3 30.26 -25.46 17.91
N SER A 4 31.16 -25.32 16.96
CA SER A 4 31.20 -24.38 15.85
C SER A 4 30.04 -24.59 14.88
N GLU A 5 29.32 -23.52 14.53
CA GLU A 5 28.62 -23.38 13.25
C GLU A 5 29.27 -22.21 12.50
N SER A 6 30.37 -22.53 11.82
CA SER A 6 30.82 -21.80 10.64
C SER A 6 30.24 -22.53 9.44
N ASP A 7 29.42 -21.84 8.65
CA ASP A 7 29.34 -21.92 7.18
C ASP A 7 28.05 -21.21 6.76
N VAL A 8 28.13 -19.88 6.65
CA VAL A 8 27.19 -19.11 5.84
C VAL A 8 28.03 -18.45 4.77
N ASP A 9 27.93 -18.99 3.55
CA ASP A 9 28.59 -18.47 2.36
C ASP A 9 28.31 -16.97 2.20
N GLU A 10 29.35 -16.20 2.48
CA GLU A 10 29.43 -14.77 2.24
C GLU A 10 29.67 -14.58 0.74
N TYR A 11 28.61 -14.63 -0.07
CA TYR A 11 28.68 -14.19 -1.47
C TYR A 11 28.84 -12.67 -1.50
N ASP A 12 30.09 -12.23 -1.47
CA ASP A 12 30.54 -10.86 -1.72
C ASP A 12 30.16 -10.43 -3.14
N TYR A 13 28.97 -9.83 -3.31
CA TYR A 13 28.63 -9.04 -4.50
C TYR A 13 29.32 -7.67 -4.42
N SER A 14 30.65 -7.68 -4.39
CA SER A 14 31.43 -6.47 -4.64
C SER A 14 31.42 -6.18 -6.15
N ASN A 15 30.90 -5.00 -6.50
CA ASN A 15 31.02 -4.29 -7.79
C ASN A 15 30.15 -4.62 -9.03
N ASN A 16 29.27 -5.62 -9.05
CA ASN A 16 28.27 -5.73 -10.13
C ASN A 16 26.99 -4.97 -9.76
N LYS A 17 26.87 -3.70 -10.18
CA LYS A 17 25.58 -2.98 -10.19
C LYS A 17 24.58 -3.79 -11.00
N ILE A 18 23.69 -4.54 -10.35
CA ILE A 18 22.55 -5.18 -11.00
C ILE A 18 21.75 -4.07 -11.68
N SER A 19 21.68 -4.15 -13.01
CA SER A 19 21.05 -3.15 -13.87
C SER A 19 19.54 -3.28 -13.88
N ASP A 20 18.88 -2.20 -14.29
CA ASP A 20 17.45 -2.19 -14.60
C ASP A 20 17.12 -3.26 -15.66
N THR A 21 15.87 -3.72 -15.64
CA THR A 21 15.35 -4.63 -16.67
C THR A 21 14.25 -3.93 -17.45
N SER A 22 14.44 -3.79 -18.75
CA SER A 22 13.45 -3.25 -19.68
C SER A 22 12.45 -4.31 -20.14
N ALA A 23 11.28 -3.88 -20.60
CA ALA A 23 10.30 -4.77 -21.26
C ALA A 23 10.88 -5.55 -22.45
N ALA A 24 11.80 -4.93 -23.21
CA ALA A 24 12.43 -5.58 -24.35
C ALA A 24 13.35 -6.74 -23.93
N GLU A 25 14.08 -6.59 -22.83
CA GLU A 25 14.87 -7.70 -22.26
C GLU A 25 13.97 -8.78 -21.66
N ALA A 26 12.92 -8.39 -20.94
CA ALA A 26 11.98 -9.33 -20.36
C ALA A 26 11.31 -10.21 -21.43
N ARG A 27 10.89 -9.61 -22.55
CA ARG A 27 10.35 -10.33 -23.72
C ARG A 27 11.37 -11.28 -24.38
N ARG A 28 12.68 -11.06 -24.18
CA ARG A 28 13.74 -11.97 -24.64
C ARG A 28 14.05 -13.08 -23.62
N GLY A 29 13.30 -13.18 -22.53
CA GLY A 29 13.45 -14.21 -21.50
C GLY A 29 14.25 -13.79 -20.27
N LYS A 30 14.70 -12.53 -20.17
CA LYS A 30 15.32 -12.04 -18.93
C LYS A 30 14.25 -11.94 -17.83
N ASP A 31 14.56 -12.41 -16.64
CA ASP A 31 13.68 -12.23 -15.48
C ASP A 31 13.40 -10.74 -15.22
N ILE A 32 12.14 -10.38 -14.93
CA ILE A 32 11.73 -8.98 -14.74
C ILE A 32 12.48 -8.30 -13.58
N GLN A 33 12.91 -9.07 -12.57
CA GLN A 33 13.71 -8.57 -11.45
C GLN A 33 15.21 -8.61 -11.74
N GLY A 34 15.62 -9.19 -12.86
CA GLY A 34 17.01 -9.41 -13.25
C GLY A 34 17.68 -10.56 -12.52
N ARG A 35 16.91 -11.49 -11.93
CA ARG A 35 17.47 -12.68 -11.26
C ARG A 35 18.11 -13.61 -12.30
N PRO A 36 19.39 -13.98 -12.15
CA PRO A 36 20.09 -14.80 -13.13
C PRO A 36 19.82 -16.29 -12.88
N TRP A 37 18.59 -16.75 -13.10
CA TRP A 37 18.16 -18.12 -12.80
C TRP A 37 19.06 -19.19 -13.45
N ASP A 38 19.57 -18.95 -14.65
CA ASP A 38 20.47 -19.87 -15.37
C ASP A 38 21.86 -20.02 -14.72
N GLN A 39 22.22 -19.10 -13.81
CA GLN A 39 23.48 -19.14 -13.05
C GLN A 39 23.29 -19.71 -11.65
N LEU A 40 22.04 -19.96 -11.24
CA LEU A 40 21.71 -20.49 -9.92
C LEU A 40 21.51 -22.01 -10.00
N SER A 41 21.74 -22.70 -8.88
CA SER A 41 21.50 -24.14 -8.75
C SER A 41 20.01 -24.52 -8.66
N ILE A 42 19.12 -23.53 -8.66
CA ILE A 42 17.67 -23.69 -8.52
C ILE A 42 16.96 -22.93 -9.64
N THR A 43 15.96 -23.57 -10.27
CA THR A 43 15.12 -22.90 -11.27
C THR A 43 14.12 -21.97 -10.60
N ARG A 44 13.58 -21.02 -11.37
CA ARG A 44 12.53 -20.10 -10.90
C ARG A 44 11.31 -20.86 -10.36
N GLU A 45 10.88 -21.91 -11.05
CA GLU A 45 9.70 -22.72 -10.70
C GLU A 45 9.92 -23.47 -9.39
N LYS A 46 11.08 -24.11 -9.24
CA LYS A 46 11.42 -24.80 -8.00
C LYS A 46 11.52 -23.83 -6.83
N TYR A 47 12.10 -22.65 -7.05
CA TYR A 47 12.14 -21.60 -6.03
C TYR A 47 10.73 -21.10 -5.65
N ARG A 48 9.85 -20.87 -6.63
CA ARG A 48 8.43 -20.51 -6.39
C ARG A 48 7.68 -21.59 -5.62
N GLN A 49 7.88 -22.87 -5.96
CA GLN A 49 7.26 -23.97 -5.23
C GLN A 49 7.72 -23.99 -3.76
N THR A 50 9.03 -23.96 -3.53
CA THR A 50 9.59 -23.90 -2.17
C THR A 50 9.08 -22.66 -1.42
N ARG A 51 8.97 -21.52 -2.11
CA ARG A 51 8.45 -20.28 -1.53
C ARG A 51 7.00 -20.42 -1.04
N LEU A 52 6.13 -21.07 -1.82
CA LEU A 52 4.74 -21.33 -1.42
C LEU A 52 4.64 -22.34 -0.27
N GLU A 53 5.48 -23.37 -0.27
CA GLU A 53 5.49 -24.41 0.78
C GLU A 53 6.02 -23.90 2.12
N GLN A 54 7.02 -23.01 2.10
CA GLN A 54 7.71 -22.54 3.31
C GLN A 54 7.13 -21.24 3.88
N TYR A 55 6.42 -20.44 3.08
CA TYR A 55 5.87 -19.19 3.57
C TYR A 55 4.75 -19.44 4.57
N LYS A 56 4.94 -18.92 5.79
CA LYS A 56 3.93 -18.96 6.85
C LYS A 56 3.25 -17.61 6.94
N ASN A 57 1.97 -17.59 6.58
CA ASN A 57 1.13 -16.45 6.88
C ASN A 57 1.03 -16.32 8.40
N TYR A 58 1.26 -15.11 8.91
CA TYR A 58 0.86 -14.79 10.27
C TYR A 58 -0.67 -14.88 10.37
N GLU A 59 -1.23 -15.24 11.51
CA GLU A 59 -2.68 -15.26 11.73
C GLU A 59 -2.89 -14.80 13.17
N ASP A 60 -3.68 -13.74 13.37
CA ASP A 60 -4.07 -13.32 14.72
C ASP A 60 -5.14 -14.26 15.25
N ILE A 61 -5.98 -14.81 14.36
CA ILE A 61 -6.98 -15.82 14.65
C ILE A 61 -6.57 -17.14 13.97
N PRO A 62 -6.24 -18.20 14.73
CA PRO A 62 -5.76 -19.46 14.17
C PRO A 62 -6.72 -20.07 13.14
N HIS A 63 -6.17 -20.55 12.02
CA HIS A 63 -6.89 -21.19 10.92
C HIS A 63 -7.85 -20.28 10.15
N SER A 64 -7.79 -18.96 10.36
CA SER A 64 -8.66 -18.00 9.67
C SER A 64 -8.57 -18.14 8.15
N GLY A 65 -7.36 -18.30 7.59
CA GLY A 65 -7.14 -18.43 6.16
C GLY A 65 -7.63 -19.75 5.55
N GLU A 66 -7.59 -20.84 6.31
CA GLU A 66 -8.10 -22.14 5.84
C GLU A 66 -9.64 -22.15 5.80
N VAL A 67 -10.27 -21.49 6.78
CA VAL A 67 -11.73 -21.42 6.87
C VAL A 67 -12.31 -20.44 5.83
N SER A 68 -11.74 -19.23 5.72
CA SER A 68 -12.18 -18.20 4.75
C SER A 68 -12.03 -18.67 3.30
N GLY A 69 -11.04 -19.51 3.02
CA GLY A 69 -10.75 -20.07 1.70
C GLY A 69 -11.92 -20.86 1.09
N LYS A 70 -12.88 -21.31 1.90
CA LYS A 70 -14.08 -22.06 1.46
C LYS A 70 -15.14 -21.18 0.81
N ASP A 71 -15.17 -19.89 1.17
CA ASP A 71 -16.11 -18.91 0.61
C ASP A 71 -15.61 -18.30 -0.71
N CYS A 72 -14.34 -18.56 -1.05
CA CYS A 72 -13.68 -17.91 -2.17
C CYS A 72 -14.27 -18.34 -3.50
N LYS A 73 -14.57 -17.35 -4.35
CA LYS A 73 -14.97 -17.63 -5.73
C LYS A 73 -13.77 -18.13 -6.55
N ILE A 74 -14.06 -18.94 -7.56
CA ILE A 74 -13.06 -19.35 -8.55
C ILE A 74 -12.90 -18.20 -9.55
N THR A 75 -11.66 -17.84 -9.84
CA THR A 75 -11.28 -16.81 -10.80
C THR A 75 -10.63 -17.43 -12.04
N LYS A 76 -10.83 -16.80 -13.20
CA LYS A 76 -10.19 -17.17 -14.47
C LYS A 76 -8.86 -16.42 -14.56
N LYS A 77 -7.78 -17.15 -14.27
CA LYS A 77 -6.40 -16.64 -14.43
C LYS A 77 -6.01 -16.53 -15.90
N GLY A 78 -5.08 -15.63 -16.20
CA GLY A 78 -4.48 -15.47 -17.53
C GLY A 78 -4.98 -14.25 -18.30
N ALA A 79 -5.78 -13.39 -17.69
CA ALA A 79 -6.01 -12.06 -18.23
C ALA A 79 -4.71 -11.24 -18.20
N SER A 80 -4.58 -10.28 -19.11
CA SER A 80 -3.54 -9.26 -19.06
C SER A 80 -4.19 -7.89 -19.24
N TYR A 81 -4.06 -7.03 -18.23
CA TYR A 81 -4.59 -5.67 -18.21
C TYR A 81 -3.47 -4.63 -18.13
N TYR A 82 -2.33 -5.01 -17.53
CA TYR A 82 -1.15 -4.18 -17.36
C TYR A 82 0.12 -4.95 -17.74
N ASP A 83 0.83 -4.52 -18.78
CA ASP A 83 2.06 -5.17 -19.25
C ASP A 83 3.30 -4.57 -18.60
N PHE A 84 4.28 -5.43 -18.29
CA PHE A 84 5.55 -4.99 -17.71
C PHE A 84 6.27 -4.00 -18.64
N ARG A 85 6.69 -2.85 -18.09
CA ARG A 85 7.45 -1.81 -18.80
C ARG A 85 8.90 -1.75 -18.35
N LEU A 86 9.12 -1.66 -17.05
CA LEU A 86 10.44 -1.41 -16.48
C LEU A 86 10.53 -1.92 -15.05
N ASN A 87 11.73 -2.39 -14.69
CA ASN A 87 12.14 -2.59 -13.32
C ASN A 87 13.31 -1.66 -13.00
N SER A 88 13.08 -0.65 -12.17
CA SER A 88 14.08 0.33 -11.75
C SER A 88 14.74 -0.10 -10.44
N ARG A 89 16.02 -0.47 -10.50
CA ARG A 89 16.89 -0.84 -9.36
C ARG A 89 17.43 0.38 -8.61
N SER A 90 17.29 1.56 -9.21
CA SER A 90 17.80 2.83 -8.69
C SER A 90 17.05 3.35 -7.46
N VAL A 91 15.83 2.85 -7.24
CA VAL A 91 14.94 3.16 -6.12
C VAL A 91 14.50 1.86 -5.46
N LYS A 92 14.60 1.80 -4.13
CA LYS A 92 14.36 0.58 -3.35
C LYS A 92 13.53 0.95 -2.11
N PRO A 93 12.20 0.90 -2.20
CA PRO A 93 11.36 1.24 -1.08
C PRO A 93 11.48 0.22 0.04
N PRO A 94 11.86 0.66 1.27
CA PRO A 94 12.02 -0.25 2.39
C PRO A 94 10.65 -0.64 2.96
N ILE A 95 10.64 -1.73 3.72
CA ILE A 95 9.56 -2.05 4.66
C ILE A 95 10.19 -2.15 6.05
N LEU A 96 9.58 -1.47 7.01
CA LEU A 96 10.01 -1.49 8.41
C LEU A 96 9.02 -2.25 9.31
N HIS A 97 7.82 -2.54 8.81
CA HIS A 97 6.79 -3.28 9.52
C HIS A 97 6.09 -4.28 8.61
N PHE A 98 5.94 -5.51 9.08
CA PHE A 98 5.42 -6.61 8.27
C PHE A 98 3.96 -6.43 7.82
N GLN A 99 3.21 -5.49 8.39
CA GLN A 99 1.81 -5.23 8.06
C GLN A 99 1.57 -4.02 7.13
N LEU A 100 2.45 -3.01 7.12
CA LEU A 100 2.20 -1.70 6.49
C LEU A 100 2.70 -1.63 5.04
N ARG A 101 1.89 -1.08 4.12
CA ARG A 101 2.11 -1.18 2.66
C ARG A 101 1.82 0.09 1.85
N ASN A 102 1.83 1.27 2.47
CA ASN A 102 1.46 2.53 1.80
C ASN A 102 2.68 3.43 1.55
N LEU A 103 3.75 2.89 0.95
CA LEU A 103 5.02 3.62 0.74
C LEU A 103 5.35 3.96 -0.72
N VAL A 104 4.40 3.76 -1.64
CA VAL A 104 4.53 4.08 -3.08
C VAL A 104 3.28 4.82 -3.54
N TRP A 105 3.44 5.98 -4.15
CA TRP A 105 2.34 6.83 -4.63
C TRP A 105 2.67 7.46 -5.98
N ALA A 106 1.84 7.18 -6.99
CA ALA A 106 1.91 7.81 -8.29
C ALA A 106 1.01 9.05 -8.34
N THR A 107 1.55 10.16 -8.82
CA THR A 107 0.78 11.40 -9.09
C THR A 107 0.52 11.61 -10.58
N SER A 108 1.23 10.87 -11.42
CA SER A 108 1.02 10.75 -12.86
C SER A 108 1.54 9.38 -13.32
N LYS A 109 1.36 9.02 -14.58
CA LYS A 109 2.00 7.83 -15.17
C LYS A 109 3.54 7.91 -15.21
N HIS A 110 4.10 9.07 -14.89
CA HIS A 110 5.53 9.34 -14.91
C HIS A 110 6.12 9.66 -13.55
N ASP A 111 5.34 10.14 -12.58
CA ASP A 111 5.88 10.73 -11.36
C ASP A 111 5.43 9.91 -10.14
N VAL A 112 6.41 9.25 -9.51
CA VAL A 112 6.19 8.34 -8.38
C VAL A 112 6.97 8.81 -7.17
N TYR A 113 6.31 8.84 -6.02
CA TYR A 113 6.88 9.16 -4.73
C TYR A 113 6.98 7.90 -3.90
N LEU A 114 8.14 7.68 -3.31
CA LEU A 114 8.41 6.48 -2.53
C LEU A 114 9.42 6.75 -1.43
N MET A 115 9.37 5.95 -0.37
CA MET A 115 10.43 5.96 0.63
C MET A 115 11.70 5.33 0.06
N SER A 116 12.88 5.85 0.43
CA SER A 116 14.15 5.18 0.22
C SER A 116 15.08 5.56 1.37
N GLN A 117 15.46 4.56 2.17
CA GLN A 117 16.13 4.78 3.46
C GLN A 117 15.29 5.75 4.32
N PHE A 118 15.85 6.89 4.73
CA PHE A 118 15.19 7.94 5.51
C PHE A 118 14.74 9.14 4.66
N SER A 119 14.50 8.95 3.37
CA SER A 119 14.09 10.04 2.48
C SER A 119 12.88 9.66 1.66
N VAL A 120 11.93 10.59 1.53
CA VAL A 120 10.93 10.51 0.46
C VAL A 120 11.61 10.97 -0.82
N MET A 121 11.60 10.09 -1.82
CA MET A 121 12.17 10.30 -3.13
C MET A 121 11.03 10.45 -4.14
N HIS A 122 11.19 11.40 -5.04
CA HIS A 122 10.46 11.43 -6.30
C HIS A 122 11.31 10.71 -7.35
N TRP A 123 10.69 9.85 -8.14
CA TRP A 123 11.28 9.16 -9.28
C TRP A 123 10.41 9.38 -10.51
N SER A 124 11.04 9.79 -11.59
CA SER A 124 10.38 10.05 -12.86
C SER A 124 10.63 8.87 -13.82
N SER A 125 9.57 8.16 -14.23
CA SER A 125 9.67 7.08 -15.22
C SER A 125 10.05 7.60 -16.60
N LEU A 126 9.72 8.85 -16.92
CA LEU A 126 10.05 9.48 -18.19
C LEU A 126 11.54 9.79 -18.33
N THR A 127 12.17 10.27 -17.26
CA THR A 127 13.58 10.70 -17.28
C THR A 127 14.54 9.71 -16.62
N HIS A 128 14.00 8.72 -15.91
CA HIS A 128 14.71 7.78 -15.03
C HIS A 128 15.57 8.48 -13.97
N LYS A 129 15.24 9.72 -13.62
CA LYS A 129 15.92 10.49 -12.58
C LYS A 129 15.15 10.44 -11.27
N LYS A 130 15.89 10.51 -10.16
CA LYS A 130 15.33 10.65 -8.82
C LYS A 130 15.76 11.96 -8.17
N SER A 131 14.84 12.58 -7.44
CA SER A 131 15.08 13.79 -6.64
C SER A 131 14.60 13.57 -5.22
N LYS A 132 15.37 14.06 -4.24
CA LYS A 132 14.99 13.97 -2.84
C LYS A 132 13.96 15.06 -2.52
N ILE A 133 12.82 14.66 -1.95
CA ILE A 133 11.71 15.56 -1.62
C ILE A 133 11.70 15.93 -0.14
N LEU A 134 11.95 14.93 0.72
CA LEU A 134 11.97 15.09 2.17
C LEU A 134 13.05 14.18 2.75
N ASN A 135 13.87 14.69 3.67
CA ASN A 135 14.82 13.89 4.44
C ASN A 135 14.43 13.89 5.91
N VAL A 136 14.00 12.73 6.42
CA VAL A 136 13.60 12.55 7.83
C VAL A 136 14.72 11.94 8.69
N SER A 137 15.93 11.75 8.14
CA SER A 137 17.08 11.24 8.91
C SER A 137 17.59 12.25 9.94
N GLY A 138 17.35 13.53 9.69
CA GLY A 138 17.77 14.63 10.54
C GLY A 138 16.56 15.28 11.21
N HIS A 139 16.75 16.54 11.58
CA HIS A 139 15.68 17.34 12.16
C HIS A 139 14.78 17.91 11.06
N VAL A 140 13.46 17.76 11.23
CA VAL A 140 12.42 18.24 10.31
C VAL A 140 11.41 19.05 11.10
N ALA A 141 11.33 20.35 10.85
CA ALA A 141 10.40 21.26 11.53
C ALA A 141 9.62 22.11 10.53
N PRO A 142 8.38 22.53 10.87
CA PRO A 142 7.58 23.45 10.07
C PRO A 142 8.32 24.77 9.82
N SER A 143 8.33 25.22 8.56
CA SER A 143 8.76 26.58 8.20
C SER A 143 7.61 27.58 8.24
N GLU A 144 6.37 27.09 8.21
CA GLU A 144 5.15 27.89 8.28
C GLU A 144 4.59 27.85 9.71
N LYS A 145 3.91 28.93 10.13
CA LYS A 145 3.34 29.05 11.47
C LYS A 145 1.82 28.90 11.40
N HIS A 146 1.33 27.73 11.78
CA HIS A 146 -0.09 27.41 11.82
C HIS A 146 -0.52 27.02 13.25
N PRO A 147 -1.70 27.46 13.73
CA PRO A 147 -2.21 27.07 15.05
C PRO A 147 -2.44 25.55 15.12
N GLY A 148 -1.69 24.86 15.99
CA GLY A 148 -1.72 23.39 16.11
C GLY A 148 -0.51 22.69 15.48
N SER A 149 0.31 23.41 14.71
CA SER A 149 1.56 22.87 14.19
C SER A 149 2.59 22.72 15.30
N LEU A 150 3.19 21.54 15.41
CA LEU A 150 4.27 21.26 16.34
C LEU A 150 5.57 21.91 15.82
N MET A 151 5.84 23.13 16.27
CA MET A 151 6.95 23.96 15.77
C MET A 151 8.33 23.41 16.10
N GLU A 152 8.46 22.61 17.15
CA GLU A 152 9.70 21.88 17.45
C GLU A 152 10.00 20.83 16.38
N GLY A 153 9.02 20.33 15.64
CA GLY A 153 9.24 19.31 14.62
C GLY A 153 9.65 17.95 15.20
N PHE A 154 10.33 17.15 14.38
CA PHE A 154 10.72 15.78 14.69
C PHE A 154 12.17 15.51 14.30
N THR A 155 12.74 14.44 14.83
CA THR A 155 14.10 14.01 14.50
C THR A 155 14.10 12.51 14.28
N GLN A 156 14.78 12.06 13.21
CA GLN A 156 14.92 10.62 12.90
C GLN A 156 13.58 9.88 12.78
N THR A 157 12.55 10.53 12.24
CA THR A 157 11.24 9.93 12.05
C THR A 157 11.34 8.69 11.17
N GLN A 158 10.90 7.56 11.71
CA GLN A 158 10.69 6.35 10.94
C GLN A 158 9.33 6.48 10.26
N VAL A 159 9.31 6.57 8.93
CA VAL A 159 8.06 6.70 8.17
C VAL A 159 7.41 5.33 8.03
N SER A 160 6.16 5.23 8.49
CA SER A 160 5.32 4.03 8.45
C SER A 160 4.36 4.04 7.25
N THR A 161 3.97 5.23 6.80
CA THR A 161 2.99 5.42 5.72
C THR A 161 3.21 6.74 4.99
N LEU A 162 2.82 6.80 3.72
CA LEU A 162 2.91 7.97 2.86
C LEU A 162 1.58 8.15 2.15
N ALA A 163 1.22 9.40 1.87
CA ALA A 163 0.21 9.75 0.88
C ALA A 163 0.70 10.94 0.06
N VAL A 164 0.52 10.87 -1.26
CA VAL A 164 0.80 12.00 -2.16
C VAL A 164 -0.33 12.16 -3.13
N LYS A 165 -0.94 13.34 -3.14
CA LYS A 165 -2.03 13.69 -4.06
C LYS A 165 -1.90 15.14 -4.46
N ASP A 166 -2.00 15.38 -5.77
CA ASP A 166 -1.77 16.69 -6.38
C ASP A 166 -0.44 17.30 -5.94
N LYS A 167 -0.48 18.31 -5.06
CA LYS A 167 0.69 19.03 -4.55
C LYS A 167 0.97 18.78 -3.08
N LEU A 168 0.19 17.93 -2.41
CA LEU A 168 0.35 17.64 -0.99
C LEU A 168 1.00 16.27 -0.79
N LEU A 169 2.04 16.26 0.02
CA LEU A 169 2.66 15.05 0.56
C LEU A 169 2.41 15.03 2.07
N VAL A 170 1.94 13.89 2.57
CA VAL A 170 1.82 13.62 4.00
C VAL A 170 2.59 12.34 4.32
N ALA A 171 3.50 12.41 5.28
CA ALA A 171 4.24 11.25 5.80
C ALA A 171 3.82 11.00 7.25
N GLY A 172 3.39 9.78 7.54
CA GLY A 172 3.08 9.30 8.89
C GLY A 172 4.23 8.49 9.48
N GLY A 173 4.46 8.61 10.78
CA GLY A 173 5.54 7.95 11.50
C GLY A 173 5.08 6.91 12.53
N PHE A 174 6.04 6.13 13.04
CA PHE A 174 5.82 5.08 14.05
C PHE A 174 5.48 5.62 15.45
N GLN A 175 5.73 6.89 15.74
CA GLN A 175 5.46 7.55 17.03
C GLN A 175 4.39 8.64 16.88
N GLY A 176 3.39 8.38 16.04
CA GLY A 176 2.26 9.28 15.81
C GLY A 176 2.61 10.56 15.06
N GLU A 177 3.81 10.65 14.45
CA GLU A 177 4.20 11.83 13.71
C GLU A 177 3.41 11.95 12.40
N LEU A 178 3.02 13.18 12.06
CA LEU A 178 2.46 13.57 10.77
C LEU A 178 3.27 14.74 10.25
N ILE A 179 3.87 14.60 9.07
CA ILE A 179 4.68 15.63 8.41
C ILE A 179 4.03 15.96 7.07
N CYS A 180 3.55 17.19 6.92
CA CYS A 180 2.89 17.69 5.72
C CYS A 180 3.80 18.65 4.96
N LYS A 181 3.94 18.40 3.66
CA LYS A 181 4.73 19.20 2.75
C LYS A 181 3.96 19.49 1.46
N HIS A 182 3.82 20.76 1.13
CA HIS A 182 3.47 21.15 -0.24
C HIS A 182 4.69 20.98 -1.16
N LEU A 183 4.48 20.35 -2.32
CA LEU A 183 5.50 19.99 -3.29
C LEU A 183 5.93 21.15 -4.18
N ASP A 184 5.07 22.17 -4.34
CA ASP A 184 5.30 23.35 -5.17
C ASP A 184 5.97 24.51 -4.42
N ARG A 185 6.32 24.33 -3.14
CA ARG A 185 7.03 25.32 -2.32
C ARG A 185 8.07 24.68 -1.39
N PRO A 186 9.11 25.43 -0.98
CA PRO A 186 10.15 24.91 -0.09
C PRO A 186 9.62 24.73 1.35
N GLY A 187 10.34 23.91 2.13
CA GLY A 187 10.05 23.73 3.55
C GLY A 187 8.93 22.74 3.87
N ILE A 188 8.61 22.67 5.17
CA ILE A 188 7.55 21.83 5.74
C ILE A 188 6.42 22.76 6.13
N SER A 189 5.20 22.40 5.74
CA SER A 189 4.04 23.25 5.96
C SER A 189 3.43 23.00 7.33
N PHE A 190 3.35 21.75 7.78
CA PHE A 190 2.70 21.41 9.04
C PHE A 190 3.26 20.13 9.63
N CYS A 191 3.43 20.10 10.96
CA CYS A 191 3.78 18.92 11.72
C CYS A 191 2.75 18.71 12.83
N PHE A 192 2.37 17.47 13.10
CA PHE A 192 1.47 17.13 14.20
C PHE A 192 1.86 15.80 14.82
N ARG A 193 1.62 15.63 16.12
CA ARG A 193 1.76 14.34 16.79
C ARG A 193 0.40 13.88 17.29
N THR A 194 -0.04 12.72 16.85
CA THR A 194 -1.39 12.19 17.12
C THR A 194 -1.60 11.83 18.58
N THR A 195 -0.61 11.20 19.21
CA THR A 195 -0.52 10.90 20.64
C THR A 195 0.97 10.74 21.03
N TYR A 196 1.26 10.72 22.33
CA TYR A 196 2.59 10.44 22.88
C TYR A 196 2.73 9.00 23.41
N ASP A 197 1.73 8.15 23.18
CA ASP A 197 1.78 6.75 23.58
C ASP A 197 2.88 5.99 22.84
N ASP A 198 3.47 4.98 23.50
CA ASP A 198 4.57 4.20 22.93
C ASP A 198 4.17 3.42 21.67
N ASN A 199 2.88 3.16 21.48
CA ASN A 199 2.32 2.45 20.33
C ASN A 199 1.47 3.37 19.45
N ALA A 200 1.99 4.55 19.08
CA ALA A 200 1.26 5.59 18.34
C ALA A 200 1.30 5.46 16.80
N ILE A 201 1.69 4.30 16.26
CA ILE A 201 1.99 4.12 14.83
C ILE A 201 0.89 4.72 13.96
N THR A 202 1.27 5.56 12.99
CA THR A 202 0.36 6.02 11.95
C THR A 202 0.29 4.95 10.87
N ASN A 203 -0.78 4.16 10.88
CA ASN A 203 -0.92 2.97 10.04
C ASN A 203 -1.27 3.33 8.59
N SER A 204 -2.17 4.29 8.40
CA SER A 204 -2.58 4.75 7.07
C SER A 204 -2.82 6.26 7.04
N VAL A 205 -2.53 6.86 5.90
CA VAL A 205 -2.92 8.23 5.57
C VAL A 205 -3.57 8.22 4.19
N GLU A 206 -4.67 8.96 4.04
CA GLU A 206 -5.35 9.15 2.76
C GLU A 206 -5.68 10.62 2.57
N ILE A 207 -5.30 11.18 1.42
CA ILE A 207 -5.57 12.58 1.05
C ILE A 207 -6.81 12.60 0.16
N TYR A 208 -7.78 13.44 0.51
CA TYR A 208 -9.00 13.61 -0.26
C TYR A 208 -9.37 15.09 -0.39
N VAL A 209 -10.31 15.37 -1.29
CA VAL A 209 -10.85 16.70 -1.52
C VAL A 209 -12.33 16.65 -1.19
N THR A 210 -12.79 17.53 -0.32
CA THR A 210 -14.21 17.61 0.06
C THR A 210 -15.06 18.10 -1.12
N PRO A 211 -16.39 17.95 -1.06
CA PRO A 211 -17.27 18.53 -2.08
C PRO A 211 -17.15 20.06 -2.23
N SER A 212 -16.66 20.77 -1.20
CA SER A 212 -16.39 22.21 -1.27
C SER A 212 -15.05 22.56 -1.95
N GLY A 213 -14.24 21.56 -2.30
CA GLY A 213 -12.90 21.74 -2.88
C GLY A 213 -11.78 21.84 -1.85
N ALA A 214 -12.08 21.72 -0.55
CA ALA A 214 -11.07 21.80 0.50
C ALA A 214 -10.23 20.51 0.54
N VAL A 215 -8.91 20.65 0.66
CA VAL A 215 -8.00 19.51 0.77
C VAL A 215 -7.96 19.04 2.23
N HIS A 216 -8.25 17.77 2.43
CA HIS A 216 -8.20 17.12 3.74
C HIS A 216 -7.31 15.87 3.67
N PHE A 217 -6.90 15.38 4.83
CA PHE A 217 -6.38 14.02 4.92
C PHE A 217 -6.88 13.32 6.19
N THR A 218 -7.14 12.02 6.08
CA THR A 218 -7.40 11.16 7.22
C THR A 218 -6.13 10.43 7.64
N ALA A 219 -5.95 10.22 8.94
CA ALA A 219 -4.91 9.37 9.52
C ALA A 219 -5.54 8.31 10.43
N SER A 220 -5.20 7.04 10.19
CA SER A 220 -5.53 5.91 11.08
C SER A 220 -4.32 5.57 11.92
N ASN A 221 -4.53 5.33 13.21
CA ASN A 221 -3.46 5.11 14.17
C ASN A 221 -3.69 3.88 15.04
N ASN A 222 -2.58 3.35 15.58
CA ASN A 222 -2.62 2.24 16.54
C ASN A 222 -3.23 2.62 17.89
N ASP A 223 -3.39 3.92 18.17
CA ASP A 223 -4.03 4.46 19.38
C ASP A 223 -5.57 4.41 19.31
N CYS A 224 -6.10 3.55 18.45
CA CYS A 224 -7.52 3.39 18.14
C CYS A 224 -8.18 4.66 17.56
N GLY A 225 -7.40 5.66 17.14
CA GLY A 225 -7.90 6.91 16.60
C GLY A 225 -7.97 6.95 15.07
N VAL A 226 -9.00 7.62 14.56
CA VAL A 226 -9.07 8.13 13.18
C VAL A 226 -9.23 9.64 13.25
N ARG A 227 -8.30 10.35 12.61
CA ARG A 227 -8.22 11.81 12.64
C ARG A 227 -8.37 12.37 11.24
N ASP A 228 -9.13 13.44 11.09
CA ASP A 228 -9.26 14.19 9.85
C ASP A 228 -8.64 15.58 10.03
N PHE A 229 -7.83 16.02 9.07
CA PHE A 229 -7.16 17.31 9.10
C PHE A 229 -7.58 18.15 7.90
N ASP A 230 -8.01 19.39 8.17
CA ASP A 230 -8.30 20.42 7.17
C ASP A 230 -6.99 21.14 6.84
N MET A 231 -6.55 21.03 5.58
CA MET A 231 -5.28 21.61 5.11
C MET A 231 -5.39 23.05 4.61
N GLU A 232 -6.58 23.64 4.58
CA GLU A 232 -6.75 25.08 4.42
C GLU A 232 -6.55 25.78 5.77
N LYS A 233 -7.05 25.16 6.84
CA LYS A 233 -6.91 25.68 8.22
C LYS A 233 -5.66 25.16 8.95
N TYR A 234 -5.03 24.11 8.43
CA TYR A 234 -3.92 23.39 9.07
C TYR A 234 -4.25 22.92 10.48
N GLN A 235 -5.44 22.32 10.65
CA GLN A 235 -5.98 21.93 11.95
C GLN A 235 -6.67 20.57 11.90
N LEU A 236 -6.69 19.90 13.05
CA LEU A 236 -7.53 18.73 13.28
C LEU A 236 -9.00 19.16 13.18
N SER A 237 -9.73 18.59 12.23
CA SER A 237 -11.15 18.83 11.99
C SER A 237 -12.03 17.83 12.74
N LYS A 238 -11.69 16.55 12.69
CA LYS A 238 -12.48 15.46 13.33
C LYS A 238 -11.55 14.45 13.99
N HIS A 239 -12.02 13.84 15.07
CA HIS A 239 -11.32 12.76 15.76
C HIS A 239 -12.32 11.74 16.30
N PHE A 240 -12.23 10.51 15.79
CA PHE A 240 -13.06 9.38 16.18
C PHE A 240 -12.18 8.35 16.88
N HIS A 241 -12.72 7.71 17.92
CA HIS A 241 -12.01 6.69 18.69
C HIS A 241 -12.78 5.37 18.62
N PHE A 242 -12.06 4.28 18.41
CA PHE A 242 -12.59 2.92 18.29
C PHE A 242 -12.09 2.03 19.42
N LEU A 243 -12.61 0.81 19.52
CA LEU A 243 -12.24 -0.12 20.59
C LEU A 243 -10.92 -0.86 20.35
N TRP A 244 -10.31 -0.65 19.19
CA TRP A 244 -9.15 -1.39 18.71
C TRP A 244 -8.28 -0.52 17.80
N PRO A 245 -6.98 -0.84 17.66
CA PRO A 245 -6.07 -0.20 16.72
C PRO A 245 -6.58 -0.16 15.28
N VAL A 246 -6.64 1.03 14.68
CA VAL A 246 -7.15 1.20 13.31
C VAL A 246 -6.01 1.08 12.32
N ASN A 247 -6.07 0.05 11.46
CA ASN A 247 -5.03 -0.25 10.48
C ASN A 247 -5.22 0.53 9.18
N HIS A 248 -6.47 0.74 8.75
CA HIS A 248 -6.75 1.49 7.54
C HIS A 248 -8.13 2.15 7.58
N THR A 249 -8.27 3.29 6.92
CA THR A 249 -9.55 3.94 6.66
C THR A 249 -9.68 4.29 5.19
N SER A 250 -10.90 4.31 4.65
CA SER A 250 -11.17 4.90 3.35
C SER A 250 -12.52 5.59 3.25
N LEU A 251 -12.51 6.78 2.64
CA LEU A 251 -13.69 7.64 2.48
C LEU A 251 -14.44 7.35 1.18
N SER A 252 -15.76 7.30 1.25
CA SER A 252 -16.60 7.15 0.07
C SER A 252 -16.44 8.33 -0.89
N PRO A 253 -16.61 8.15 -2.22
CA PRO A 253 -16.47 9.23 -3.19
C PRO A 253 -17.41 10.42 -2.95
N ASP A 254 -18.59 10.19 -2.35
CA ASP A 254 -19.53 11.25 -1.96
C ASP A 254 -19.21 11.91 -0.61
N GLY A 255 -18.18 11.43 0.08
CA GLY A 255 -17.68 11.97 1.34
C GLY A 255 -18.51 11.65 2.58
N LYS A 256 -19.52 10.77 2.49
CA LYS A 256 -20.46 10.52 3.60
C LYS A 256 -20.13 9.32 4.48
N LEU A 257 -19.41 8.33 3.95
CA LEU A 257 -19.15 7.08 4.65
C LEU A 257 -17.65 6.83 4.77
N LEU A 258 -17.22 6.37 5.93
CA LEU A 258 -15.86 5.87 6.17
C LEU A 258 -15.90 4.36 6.41
N ILE A 259 -15.00 3.64 5.77
CA ILE A 259 -14.71 2.24 6.08
C ILE A 259 -13.58 2.22 7.11
N ILE A 260 -13.83 1.67 8.28
CA ILE A 260 -12.83 1.51 9.35
C ILE A 260 -12.47 0.03 9.47
N VAL A 261 -11.19 -0.28 9.32
CA VAL A 261 -10.64 -1.63 9.48
C VAL A 261 -9.43 -1.62 10.41
N GLY A 262 -9.27 -2.67 11.19
CA GLY A 262 -8.20 -2.76 12.18
C GLY A 262 -8.10 -4.13 12.84
N ASP A 263 -7.70 -4.12 14.10
CA ASP A 263 -7.51 -5.32 14.93
C ASP A 263 -8.85 -5.88 15.43
N ASN A 264 -9.75 -6.12 14.48
CA ASN A 264 -11.05 -6.72 14.68
C ASN A 264 -11.52 -7.44 13.40
N PRO A 265 -12.18 -8.59 13.51
CA PRO A 265 -12.76 -9.28 12.35
C PRO A 265 -13.92 -8.52 11.69
N ASP A 266 -14.68 -7.75 12.46
CA ASP A 266 -15.79 -6.96 11.93
C ASP A 266 -15.24 -5.64 11.36
N ILE A 267 -15.69 -5.29 10.15
CA ILE A 267 -15.43 -3.98 9.53
C ILE A 267 -16.50 -3.01 10.03
N MET A 268 -16.14 -1.77 10.35
CA MET A 268 -17.15 -0.75 10.67
C MET A 268 -17.36 0.17 9.48
N LEU A 269 -18.60 0.29 9.02
CA LEU A 269 -19.02 1.38 8.15
C LEU A 269 -19.63 2.48 9.04
N VAL A 270 -19.06 3.68 8.98
CA VAL A 270 -19.44 4.80 9.86
C VAL A 270 -19.80 6.04 9.04
N ASP A 271 -20.63 6.90 9.63
CA ASP A 271 -20.87 8.23 9.10
C ASP A 271 -19.58 9.08 9.22
N SER A 272 -19.18 9.75 8.14
CA SER A 272 -17.91 10.46 8.09
C SER A 272 -17.92 11.79 8.87
N ASP A 273 -19.10 12.33 9.18
CA ASP A 273 -19.29 13.58 9.90
C ASP A 273 -19.39 13.35 11.40
N THR A 274 -20.12 12.33 11.82
CA THR A 274 -20.36 12.04 13.24
C THR A 274 -19.44 10.95 13.80
N GLY A 275 -18.90 10.07 12.95
CA GLY A 275 -18.18 8.87 13.37
C GLY A 275 -19.09 7.78 13.94
N GLU A 276 -20.41 7.96 13.88
CA GLU A 276 -21.36 6.97 14.38
C GLU A 276 -21.42 5.74 13.45
N THR A 277 -21.47 4.55 14.05
CA THR A 277 -21.57 3.30 13.30
C THR A 277 -22.90 3.22 12.58
N VAL A 278 -22.84 3.19 11.24
CA VAL A 278 -23.98 2.89 10.37
C VAL A 278 -24.22 1.38 10.37
N MET A 279 -23.17 0.58 10.14
CA MET A 279 -23.29 -0.87 10.17
C MET A 279 -21.95 -1.60 10.40
N PRO A 280 -21.91 -2.61 11.30
CA PRO A 280 -20.82 -3.58 11.32
C PRO A 280 -20.99 -4.60 10.18
N LEU A 281 -19.91 -4.91 9.47
CA LEU A 281 -19.88 -5.90 8.38
C LEU A 281 -19.13 -7.14 8.86
N ARG A 282 -19.80 -8.29 8.76
CA ARG A 282 -19.28 -9.58 9.21
C ARG A 282 -18.97 -10.49 8.05
N GLY A 283 -17.86 -11.21 8.14
CA GLY A 283 -17.48 -12.23 7.17
C GLY A 283 -15.98 -12.52 7.18
N HIS A 284 -15.15 -11.51 7.38
CA HIS A 284 -13.74 -11.75 7.64
C HIS A 284 -13.55 -12.49 8.96
N LEU A 285 -12.51 -13.31 9.01
CA LEU A 285 -12.24 -14.21 10.14
C LEU A 285 -10.97 -13.82 10.91
N ASP A 286 -10.38 -12.69 10.58
CA ASP A 286 -9.12 -12.20 11.15
C ASP A 286 -9.01 -10.67 10.98
N PHE A 287 -7.87 -10.06 11.27
CA PHE A 287 -7.71 -8.61 11.24
C PHE A 287 -7.54 -8.03 9.84
N SER A 288 -8.12 -6.85 9.63
CA SER A 288 -8.18 -6.20 8.33
C SER A 288 -7.14 -5.08 8.22
N PHE A 289 -6.52 -4.93 7.05
CA PHE A 289 -5.36 -4.03 6.83
C PHE A 289 -5.49 -3.11 5.61
N ALA A 290 -6.49 -3.33 4.77
CA ALA A 290 -6.72 -2.52 3.59
C ALA A 290 -8.21 -2.35 3.35
N SER A 291 -8.58 -1.16 2.89
CA SER A 291 -9.91 -0.87 2.37
C SER A 291 -9.80 0.08 1.18
N ALA A 292 -10.71 -0.04 0.23
CA ALA A 292 -10.80 0.89 -0.89
C ALA A 292 -12.22 0.94 -1.45
N TRP A 293 -12.70 2.15 -1.72
CA TRP A 293 -13.94 2.37 -2.45
C TRP A 293 -13.72 2.23 -3.96
N HIS A 294 -14.67 1.60 -4.62
CA HIS A 294 -14.80 1.76 -6.06
C HIS A 294 -15.31 3.20 -6.35
N PRO A 295 -14.86 3.85 -7.43
CA PRO A 295 -15.21 5.24 -7.73
C PRO A 295 -16.70 5.51 -7.98
N ASP A 296 -17.54 4.48 -8.18
CA ASP A 296 -19.00 4.65 -8.25
C ASP A 296 -19.66 4.94 -6.89
N GLY A 297 -18.95 4.73 -5.78
CA GLY A 297 -19.46 4.91 -4.42
C GLY A 297 -20.51 3.87 -3.98
N VAL A 298 -20.71 2.81 -4.76
CA VAL A 298 -21.68 1.75 -4.49
C VAL A 298 -21.00 0.51 -3.92
N THR A 299 -19.81 0.19 -4.43
CA THR A 299 -19.06 -0.98 -3.98
C THR A 299 -17.73 -0.60 -3.34
N PHE A 300 -17.25 -1.46 -2.45
CA PHE A 300 -15.93 -1.30 -1.83
C PHE A 300 -15.32 -2.66 -1.51
N ALA A 301 -14.03 -2.65 -1.25
CA ALA A 301 -13.26 -3.85 -0.97
C ALA A 301 -12.53 -3.73 0.36
N THR A 302 -12.35 -4.86 1.04
CA THR A 302 -11.59 -4.99 2.29
C THR A 302 -10.62 -6.16 2.21
N GLY A 303 -9.39 -5.95 2.67
CA GLY A 303 -8.29 -6.92 2.63
C GLY A 303 -7.86 -7.33 4.03
N ASN A 304 -7.61 -8.63 4.21
CA ASN A 304 -7.57 -9.23 5.53
C ASN A 304 -6.44 -10.25 5.72
N GLN A 305 -6.08 -10.49 6.99
CA GLN A 305 -5.14 -11.50 7.45
C GLN A 305 -5.55 -12.93 7.10
N ASP A 306 -6.86 -13.18 6.99
CA ASP A 306 -7.50 -14.43 6.55
C ASP A 306 -7.24 -14.77 5.06
N LYS A 307 -6.29 -14.09 4.40
CA LYS A 307 -5.91 -14.28 3.00
C LYS A 307 -7.00 -13.97 1.98
N THR A 308 -8.06 -13.27 2.38
CA THR A 308 -9.13 -12.89 1.46
C THR A 308 -9.25 -11.39 1.27
N CYS A 309 -9.76 -11.03 0.10
CA CYS A 309 -10.34 -9.73 -0.17
C CYS A 309 -11.84 -9.89 -0.33
N ARG A 310 -12.64 -9.20 0.47
CA ARG A 310 -14.12 -9.22 0.36
C ARG A 310 -14.61 -7.97 -0.34
N ILE A 311 -15.55 -8.14 -1.27
CA ILE A 311 -16.23 -7.05 -1.98
C ILE A 311 -17.63 -6.89 -1.39
N TRP A 312 -18.01 -5.65 -1.12
CA TRP A 312 -19.26 -5.27 -0.47
C TRP A 312 -20.05 -4.32 -1.37
N ASP A 313 -21.37 -4.35 -1.21
CA ASP A 313 -22.30 -3.43 -1.88
C ASP A 313 -23.09 -2.68 -0.80
N VAL A 314 -23.02 -1.35 -0.78
CA VAL A 314 -23.71 -0.52 0.22
C VAL A 314 -25.23 -0.68 0.20
N ARG A 315 -25.79 -1.15 -0.92
CA ARG A 315 -27.22 -1.42 -1.06
C ARG A 315 -27.65 -2.72 -0.37
N ASN A 316 -26.69 -3.63 -0.11
CA ASN A 316 -26.92 -4.87 0.62
C ASN A 316 -25.67 -5.30 1.39
N LEU A 317 -25.50 -4.71 2.57
CA LEU A 317 -24.34 -4.94 3.42
C LEU A 317 -24.41 -6.21 4.28
N SER A 318 -25.50 -6.98 4.20
CA SER A 318 -25.69 -8.21 5.01
C SER A 318 -24.70 -9.33 4.67
N LYS A 319 -24.07 -9.26 3.49
CA LYS A 319 -23.03 -10.19 3.02
C LYS A 319 -22.15 -9.54 1.96
N SER A 320 -20.93 -10.04 1.81
CA SER A 320 -20.06 -9.70 0.68
C SER A 320 -20.60 -10.28 -0.64
N ILE A 321 -20.48 -9.53 -1.73
CA ILE A 321 -20.89 -9.96 -3.09
C ILE A 321 -19.83 -10.84 -3.78
N ALA A 322 -18.58 -10.76 -3.35
CA ALA A 322 -17.49 -11.63 -3.80
C ALA A 322 -16.43 -11.80 -2.69
N VAL A 323 -15.76 -12.94 -2.70
CA VAL A 323 -14.61 -13.24 -1.82
C VAL A 323 -13.48 -13.74 -2.72
N LEU A 324 -12.41 -12.95 -2.82
CA LEU A 324 -11.24 -13.20 -3.65
C LEU A 324 -10.11 -13.74 -2.79
N LYS A 325 -9.34 -14.70 -3.33
CA LYS A 325 -8.34 -15.45 -2.57
C LYS A 325 -6.93 -14.99 -2.93
N GLY A 326 -6.09 -14.74 -1.91
CA GLY A 326 -4.64 -14.63 -2.08
C GLY A 326 -3.96 -15.99 -2.26
N ASN A 327 -2.83 -16.01 -2.95
CA ASN A 327 -2.04 -17.21 -3.20
C ASN A 327 -1.14 -17.59 -2.02
N LEU A 328 -0.60 -16.60 -1.30
CA LEU A 328 0.47 -16.72 -0.31
C LEU A 328 -0.05 -16.38 1.10
N GLY A 329 -0.61 -15.18 1.28
CA GLY A 329 -0.95 -14.64 2.60
C GLY A 329 -1.97 -13.50 2.59
N ALA A 330 -1.92 -12.71 3.67
CA ALA A 330 -2.83 -11.60 3.94
C ALA A 330 -2.94 -10.57 2.81
N ILE A 331 -4.12 -9.99 2.61
CA ILE A 331 -4.29 -8.88 1.66
C ILE A 331 -4.01 -7.56 2.37
N ARG A 332 -2.94 -6.87 1.95
CA ARG A 332 -2.38 -5.73 2.69
C ARG A 332 -2.52 -4.37 1.98
N SER A 333 -2.92 -4.36 0.72
CA SER A 333 -3.20 -3.14 -0.01
C SER A 333 -4.23 -3.42 -1.10
N ILE A 334 -5.18 -2.50 -1.28
CA ILE A 334 -6.21 -2.56 -2.32
C ILE A 334 -6.31 -1.18 -2.95
N ARG A 335 -6.38 -1.11 -4.28
CA ARG A 335 -6.65 0.14 -5.02
C ARG A 335 -7.57 -0.16 -6.20
N TYR A 336 -8.51 0.73 -6.46
CA TYR A 336 -9.23 0.79 -7.73
C TYR A 336 -8.52 1.73 -8.70
N THR A 337 -8.63 1.46 -10.00
CA THR A 337 -8.34 2.47 -11.01
C THR A 337 -9.37 3.59 -10.91
N SER A 338 -8.98 4.82 -11.25
CA SER A 338 -9.87 6.00 -11.16
C SER A 338 -11.09 5.91 -12.08
N ASP A 339 -11.01 5.12 -13.15
CA ASP A 339 -12.13 4.80 -14.04
C ASP A 339 -13.00 3.62 -13.58
N GLY A 340 -12.64 2.96 -12.48
CA GLY A 340 -13.36 1.83 -11.88
C GLY A 340 -13.26 0.51 -12.66
N LYS A 341 -12.55 0.44 -13.79
CA LYS A 341 -12.50 -0.79 -14.60
C LYS A 341 -11.75 -1.92 -13.89
N TYR A 342 -10.71 -1.59 -13.13
CA TYR A 342 -9.84 -2.58 -12.49
C TYR A 342 -9.68 -2.33 -10.99
N MET A 343 -9.49 -3.42 -10.25
CA MET A 343 -9.08 -3.41 -8.85
C MET A 343 -7.80 -4.22 -8.69
N ALA A 344 -6.77 -3.64 -8.08
CA ALA A 344 -5.59 -4.37 -7.65
C ALA A 344 -5.68 -4.70 -6.17
N MET A 345 -5.29 -5.92 -5.79
CA MET A 345 -4.98 -6.29 -4.42
C MET A 345 -3.56 -6.85 -4.33
N ALA A 346 -2.83 -6.47 -3.29
CA ALA A 346 -1.48 -6.97 -3.03
C ALA A 346 -1.43 -7.80 -1.76
N GLU A 347 -0.69 -8.90 -1.86
CA GLU A 347 -0.32 -9.76 -0.74
C GLU A 347 0.86 -9.14 0.05
N PRO A 348 1.37 -9.77 1.13
CA PRO A 348 2.50 -9.19 1.86
C PRO A 348 3.79 -9.24 1.03
N ALA A 349 3.85 -10.19 0.10
CA ALA A 349 4.97 -10.47 -0.77
C ALA A 349 4.50 -11.16 -2.07
N ASP A 350 5.35 -11.08 -3.08
CA ASP A 350 5.38 -11.90 -4.30
C ASP A 350 4.23 -11.74 -5.30
N PHE A 351 3.00 -11.50 -4.86
CA PHE A 351 1.83 -11.49 -5.72
C PHE A 351 1.03 -10.18 -5.63
N VAL A 352 0.69 -9.66 -6.81
CA VAL A 352 -0.35 -8.64 -6.99
C VAL A 352 -1.37 -9.19 -7.98
N HIS A 353 -2.66 -9.07 -7.64
CA HIS A 353 -3.77 -9.54 -8.47
C HIS A 353 -4.55 -8.34 -8.98
N VAL A 354 -4.81 -8.29 -10.28
CA VAL A 354 -5.64 -7.24 -10.92
C VAL A 354 -6.90 -7.89 -11.48
N TYR A 355 -8.05 -7.45 -11.02
CA TYR A 355 -9.36 -7.98 -11.38
C TYR A 355 -10.13 -7.01 -12.28
N ASP A 356 -10.82 -7.53 -13.29
CA ASP A 356 -11.83 -6.77 -14.02
C ASP A 356 -13.13 -6.68 -13.20
N VAL A 357 -13.47 -5.46 -12.80
CA VAL A 357 -14.65 -5.17 -11.99
C VAL A 357 -15.94 -5.46 -12.78
N LYS A 358 -15.95 -5.18 -14.09
CA LYS A 358 -17.15 -5.40 -14.93
C LYS A 358 -17.51 -6.87 -15.09
N SER A 359 -16.50 -7.75 -15.07
CA SER A 359 -16.71 -9.20 -15.01
C SER A 359 -17.25 -9.71 -13.66
N GLY A 360 -17.52 -8.83 -12.70
CA GLY A 360 -17.83 -9.22 -11.33
C GLY A 360 -16.62 -9.85 -10.63
N TYR A 361 -15.41 -9.37 -10.93
CA TYR A 361 -14.15 -9.91 -10.40
C TYR A 361 -13.91 -11.38 -10.78
N GLU A 362 -14.36 -11.82 -11.95
CA GLU A 362 -14.10 -13.18 -12.44
C GLU A 362 -12.76 -13.32 -13.16
N ASN A 363 -12.36 -12.30 -13.92
CA ASN A 363 -11.16 -12.37 -14.74
C ASN A 363 -9.98 -11.70 -14.03
N GLU A 364 -8.90 -12.45 -13.88
CA GLU A 364 -7.74 -12.09 -13.05
C GLU A 364 -6.45 -12.09 -13.86
N GLN A 365 -5.71 -10.99 -13.72
CA GLN A 365 -4.29 -10.94 -14.03
C GLN A 365 -3.51 -11.15 -12.73
N GLU A 366 -2.67 -12.17 -12.69
CA GLU A 366 -1.71 -12.40 -11.61
C GLU A 366 -0.35 -11.84 -12.02
N ILE A 367 0.21 -10.96 -11.19
CA ILE A 367 1.55 -10.41 -11.33
C ILE A 367 2.44 -11.12 -10.29
N ASP A 368 3.34 -11.97 -10.80
CA ASP A 368 4.20 -12.87 -10.01
C ASP A 368 5.67 -12.39 -10.02
N PHE A 369 6.20 -12.09 -8.83
CA PHE A 369 7.61 -11.74 -8.57
C PHE A 369 8.06 -12.21 -7.17
N PHE A 370 9.28 -11.93 -6.75
CA PHE A 370 9.81 -12.33 -5.44
C PHE A 370 10.23 -11.12 -4.59
N GLY A 371 9.75 -11.05 -3.35
CA GLY A 371 10.08 -10.00 -2.39
C GLY A 371 8.84 -9.43 -1.73
N GLU A 372 9.04 -8.76 -0.60
CA GLU A 372 7.92 -8.09 0.07
C GLU A 372 7.45 -6.88 -0.74
N ILE A 373 6.16 -6.60 -0.67
CA ILE A 373 5.57 -5.45 -1.37
C ILE A 373 5.60 -4.29 -0.41
N SER A 374 6.16 -3.14 -0.77
CA SER A 374 6.19 -1.93 0.08
C SER A 374 5.02 -0.98 -0.20
N GLY A 375 4.43 -1.11 -1.39
CA GLY A 375 3.19 -0.47 -1.78
C GLY A 375 2.89 -0.60 -3.26
N LEU A 376 1.66 -0.27 -3.60
CA LEU A 376 1.15 -0.28 -4.98
C LEU A 376 0.38 1.01 -5.26
N SER A 377 0.48 1.50 -6.48
CA SER A 377 -0.26 2.70 -6.89
C SER A 377 -0.54 2.67 -8.39
N PHE A 378 -1.82 2.80 -8.75
CA PHE A 378 -2.18 3.20 -10.11
C PHE A 378 -1.88 4.69 -10.29
N SER A 379 -1.44 5.08 -11.48
CA SER A 379 -1.43 6.48 -11.85
C SER A 379 -2.87 7.01 -11.94
N PRO A 380 -3.12 8.29 -11.62
CA PRO A 380 -4.47 8.86 -11.66
C PRO A 380 -5.15 8.81 -13.03
N ASP A 381 -4.37 8.77 -14.11
CA ASP A 381 -4.83 8.59 -15.50
C ASP A 381 -5.06 7.13 -15.87
N THR A 382 -4.86 6.18 -14.95
CA THR A 382 -4.96 4.72 -15.11
C THR A 382 -3.91 4.06 -16.01
N GLU A 383 -3.01 4.83 -16.63
CA GLU A 383 -2.11 4.33 -17.67
C GLU A 383 -0.93 3.49 -17.14
N SER A 384 -0.63 3.59 -15.85
CA SER A 384 0.47 2.89 -15.21
C SER A 384 0.07 2.29 -13.86
N LEU A 385 0.67 1.16 -13.54
CA LEU A 385 0.67 0.54 -12.21
C LEU A 385 2.12 0.44 -11.72
N PHE A 386 2.38 0.95 -10.53
CA PHE A 386 3.68 0.87 -9.86
C PHE A 386 3.62 -0.05 -8.66
N ILE A 387 4.62 -0.92 -8.51
CA ILE A 387 4.74 -1.84 -7.39
C ILE A 387 6.15 -1.71 -6.80
N GLY A 388 6.24 -1.27 -5.55
CA GLY A 388 7.50 -1.20 -4.83
C GLY A 388 7.84 -2.55 -4.22
N VAL A 389 9.00 -3.09 -4.54
CA VAL A 389 9.48 -4.37 -4.03
C VAL A 389 10.62 -4.15 -3.04
N TRP A 390 10.48 -4.68 -1.84
CA TRP A 390 11.55 -4.81 -0.87
C TRP A 390 12.15 -6.21 -0.90
N ASP A 391 13.43 -6.27 -1.23
CA ASP A 391 14.27 -7.46 -1.14
C ASP A 391 15.71 -6.96 -0.94
N ARG A 392 16.48 -7.68 -0.12
CA ARG A 392 17.86 -7.31 0.24
C ARG A 392 18.74 -7.09 -0.99
N THR A 393 18.58 -7.94 -2.01
CA THR A 393 19.38 -7.94 -3.22
C THR A 393 18.59 -7.40 -4.40
N TYR A 394 17.31 -7.78 -4.49
CA TYR A 394 16.39 -7.55 -5.59
C TYR A 394 15.29 -6.53 -5.28
N GLY A 395 15.46 -5.65 -4.30
CA GLY A 395 14.52 -4.54 -4.07
C GLY A 395 14.53 -3.51 -5.20
N SER A 396 13.37 -3.04 -5.63
CA SER A 396 13.21 -2.15 -6.80
C SER A 396 11.81 -1.53 -6.89
N LEU A 397 11.57 -0.74 -7.94
CA LEU A 397 10.25 -0.30 -8.37
C LEU A 397 9.90 -0.96 -9.72
N LEU A 398 8.82 -1.73 -9.75
CA LEU A 398 8.25 -2.29 -10.98
C LEU A 398 7.22 -1.31 -11.56
N GLU A 399 7.28 -1.10 -12.86
CA GLU A 399 6.32 -0.31 -13.64
C GLU A 399 5.64 -1.22 -14.66
N TYR A 400 4.31 -1.15 -14.68
CA TYR A 400 3.46 -1.78 -15.67
C TYR A 400 2.61 -0.73 -16.37
N GLY A 401 2.35 -0.93 -17.65
CA GLY A 401 1.54 -0.06 -18.47
C GLY A 401 0.20 -0.68 -18.81
N ARG A 402 -0.88 0.09 -18.72
CA ARG A 402 -2.20 -0.38 -19.12
C ARG A 402 -2.19 -0.83 -20.57
N ILE A 403 -2.78 -2.00 -20.83
CA ILE A 403 -3.00 -2.51 -22.16
C ILE A 403 -4.26 -1.84 -22.68
N SER A 404 -4.11 -1.03 -23.72
CA SER A 404 -5.25 -0.45 -24.41
C SER A 404 -6.05 -1.57 -25.08
N ASP A 405 -7.38 -1.56 -24.93
CA ASP A 405 -8.23 -2.40 -25.78
C ASP A 405 -8.01 -1.93 -27.23
N ILE A 406 -7.17 -2.64 -27.99
CA ILE A 406 -6.99 -2.36 -29.42
C ILE A 406 -8.35 -2.65 -30.06
N CYS A 407 -9.05 -1.58 -30.44
CA CYS A 407 -10.28 -1.65 -31.24
C CYS A 407 -9.98 -2.20 -32.65
#